data_AF-A0A6P2B1J7-F1
#
_entry.id   AF-A0A6P2B1J7-F1
#
_cell.length_a   1.000
_cell.length_b   1.000
_cell.length_c   1.000
_cell.angle_alpha   90.00
_cell.angle_beta   90.00
_cell.angle_gamma   90.00
#
_symmetry.space_group_name_H-M   'P 1'
#
loop_
_entity.id
_entity.type
_entity.pdbx_description
1 polymer ?
#
loop_
_entity_poly.entity_id
_entity_poly.type
_entity_poly.pdbx_seq_one_letter_code
_entity_poly.pdbx_strand_id
1 'polypeptide(L)'
;MEYFMRFRVLLVLVLSFSAVFAVMADEDGDQDFQAPYTDVPTLRGDDGAFIIGDPSAPVTVIEFADYLCPFCQEYHATSTQFIADYVLTGQARYEYRFFNIIDPELSSLASMVAECAYDQGQFWTVHSEIYRLATDRAITPDLAATVAENMDEIDGEALVACTQEIGLFQYMEDGFYASELGVTGTPAIRVRVGDSEAGVLMIDGEAYMRGGVALDVLSAFVTDDSPADLVDLPNRVVRDDYLADTSLVDADACEAPCWRDITPGETTFDEALELLEAMPDVGEIVVQESGQARFATFGETPCCQIVSEEGEVVTIMQINTAPLMQIGDVLERYGEPVYVDGAPFTSRQIIFNLYFPDYSFVAFAFAESEDEVPTDESVVIGVVYLEPPVFEDILQASSLYAWDGYLSLNDYRSQDFAITPQ
;
A
#
# COMPACT_ATOMS: atom_id res chain seq x y z
N MET A 1 -39.09 27.59 -48.30
CA MET A 1 -38.88 27.13 -49.69
C MET A 1 -38.14 28.24 -50.42
N GLU A 2 -36.82 28.31 -50.21
CA GLU A 2 -35.94 29.34 -50.76
C GLU A 2 -34.69 28.59 -51.25
N TYR A 3 -34.44 28.50 -52.55
CA TYR A 3 -33.96 29.50 -53.52
C TYR A 3 -32.48 29.31 -53.84
N PHE A 4 -32.25 28.42 -54.81
CA PHE A 4 -30.97 28.03 -55.39
C PHE A 4 -30.23 29.22 -56.06
N MET A 5 -28.94 29.38 -55.78
CA MET A 5 -27.99 30.18 -56.58
C MET A 5 -26.57 29.62 -56.33
N ARG A 6 -25.93 28.81 -57.21
CA ARG A 6 -25.36 29.12 -58.55
C ARG A 6 -24.57 30.43 -58.52
N PHE A 7 -23.26 30.53 -58.80
CA PHE A 7 -22.26 29.68 -59.49
C PHE A 7 -20.92 29.73 -58.68
N ARG A 8 -19.76 29.12 -59.04
CA ARG A 8 -19.19 28.71 -60.34
C ARG A 8 -18.13 27.62 -60.15
N VAL A 9 -18.04 26.66 -61.08
CA VAL A 9 -16.97 25.63 -61.10
C VAL A 9 -15.68 26.21 -61.70
N LEU A 10 -14.53 25.89 -61.10
CA LEU A 10 -13.22 25.95 -61.76
C LEU A 10 -12.72 24.51 -61.95
N LEU A 11 -12.27 24.17 -63.15
CA LEU A 11 -11.94 22.80 -63.54
C LEU A 11 -10.47 22.73 -63.95
N VAL A 12 -9.62 22.15 -63.09
CA VAL A 12 -8.19 21.95 -63.35
C VAL A 12 -7.94 20.47 -63.64
N LEU A 13 -7.61 20.17 -64.89
CA LEU A 13 -7.22 18.83 -65.33
C LEU A 13 -5.71 18.65 -65.17
N VAL A 14 -5.30 17.74 -64.29
CA VAL A 14 -3.95 17.15 -64.32
C VAL A 14 -4.10 15.63 -64.38
N LEU A 15 -3.95 15.10 -65.59
CA LEU A 15 -3.69 13.69 -65.85
C LEU A 15 -2.18 13.44 -65.61
N SER A 16 -1.71 12.27 -65.15
CA SER A 16 -2.39 11.11 -64.57
C SER A 16 -1.33 10.11 -64.12
N PHE A 17 -1.50 9.45 -62.97
CA PHE A 17 -0.89 8.13 -62.77
C PHE A 17 -1.84 7.24 -61.97
N SER A 18 -2.26 6.13 -62.57
CA SER A 18 -3.37 5.32 -62.06
C SER A 18 -2.86 4.11 -61.30
N ALA A 19 -2.90 4.17 -59.99
CA ALA A 19 -2.86 3.00 -59.11
C ALA A 19 -4.08 3.06 -58.18
N VAL A 20 -5.23 2.60 -58.67
CA VAL A 20 -6.39 2.35 -57.81
C VAL A 20 -6.10 1.06 -57.05
N PHE A 21 -5.47 1.17 -55.88
CA PHE A 21 -5.72 0.18 -54.84
C PHE A 21 -7.15 0.38 -54.37
N ALA A 22 -7.98 -0.64 -54.56
CA ALA A 22 -9.23 -0.72 -53.83
C ALA A 22 -8.84 -0.90 -52.35
N VAL A 23 -9.43 -0.09 -51.47
CA VAL A 23 -9.56 -0.49 -50.07
C VAL A 23 -10.56 -1.64 -50.08
N MET A 24 -10.04 -2.86 -50.17
CA MET A 24 -10.77 -4.01 -49.68
C MET A 24 -10.78 -3.85 -48.16
N ALA A 25 -11.97 -3.81 -47.57
CA ALA A 25 -12.08 -4.12 -46.16
C ALA A 25 -11.92 -5.64 -46.08
N ASP A 26 -10.80 -6.10 -45.52
CA ASP A 26 -10.75 -7.47 -45.02
C ASP A 26 -11.65 -7.50 -43.76
N GLU A 27 -12.63 -8.40 -43.77
CA GLU A 27 -13.52 -8.67 -42.63
C GLU A 27 -12.96 -9.81 -41.75
N ASP A 28 -11.70 -10.19 -41.94
CA ASP A 28 -10.95 -11.11 -41.09
C ASP A 28 -10.22 -10.31 -40.00
N GLY A 29 -10.82 -10.32 -38.80
CA GLY A 29 -10.34 -9.56 -37.64
C GLY A 29 -9.32 -10.31 -36.80
N ASP A 30 -8.07 -10.41 -37.28
CA ASP A 30 -6.90 -10.62 -36.42
C ASP A 30 -6.14 -9.28 -36.28
N GLN A 31 -6.25 -8.66 -35.12
CA GLN A 31 -5.34 -7.58 -34.71
C GLN A 31 -4.10 -8.23 -34.11
N ASP A 32 -3.04 -8.37 -34.92
CA ASP A 32 -1.71 -8.81 -34.48
C ASP A 32 -1.19 -7.84 -33.41
N PHE A 33 -1.39 -8.21 -32.13
CA PHE A 33 -1.07 -7.37 -30.98
C PHE A 33 0.42 -7.48 -30.64
N GLN A 34 1.26 -6.96 -31.54
CA GLN A 34 2.66 -6.71 -31.22
C GLN A 34 2.75 -5.56 -30.23
N ALA A 35 2.77 -5.91 -28.94
CA ALA A 35 2.92 -4.95 -27.85
C ALA A 35 4.24 -4.16 -28.00
N PRO A 36 4.28 -2.84 -27.72
CA PRO A 36 5.35 -1.96 -28.17
C PRO A 36 6.65 -2.05 -27.35
N TYR A 37 6.91 -3.17 -26.67
CA TYR A 37 7.96 -3.31 -25.65
C TYR A 37 9.32 -3.81 -26.20
N THR A 38 9.37 -4.20 -27.48
CA THR A 38 10.60 -4.67 -28.15
C THR A 38 11.68 -3.58 -28.18
N ASP A 39 12.92 -3.98 -27.92
CA ASP A 39 14.12 -3.11 -27.85
C ASP A 39 14.09 -2.00 -26.76
N VAL A 40 13.11 -2.01 -25.85
CA VAL A 40 13.06 -1.11 -24.68
C VAL A 40 13.80 -1.75 -23.50
N PRO A 41 14.60 -1.01 -22.70
CA PRO A 41 15.19 -1.58 -21.50
C PRO A 41 14.10 -1.92 -20.48
N THR A 42 14.18 -3.13 -19.91
CA THR A 42 13.33 -3.60 -18.81
C THR A 42 14.21 -3.89 -17.60
N LEU A 43 13.68 -3.64 -16.40
CA LEU A 43 14.42 -3.74 -15.14
C LEU A 43 13.52 -4.37 -14.05
N ARG A 44 14.16 -5.02 -13.09
CA ARG A 44 13.60 -5.31 -11.76
C ARG A 44 14.11 -4.26 -10.79
N GLY A 45 13.25 -3.68 -9.96
CA GLY A 45 13.68 -2.87 -8.81
C GLY A 45 14.33 -3.76 -7.72
N ASP A 46 15.08 -3.15 -6.79
CA ASP A 46 15.65 -3.89 -5.64
C ASP A 46 14.54 -4.42 -4.69
N ASP A 47 13.39 -3.74 -4.69
CA ASP A 47 12.11 -4.11 -4.07
C ASP A 47 11.21 -4.97 -4.99
N GLY A 48 11.73 -5.37 -6.14
CA GLY A 48 11.05 -6.18 -7.12
C GLY A 48 10.11 -5.46 -8.10
N ALA A 49 10.14 -4.13 -8.16
CA ALA A 49 9.39 -3.34 -9.14
C ALA A 49 9.51 -3.89 -10.58
N PHE A 50 8.42 -3.97 -11.35
CA PHE A 50 8.51 -4.22 -12.79
C PHE A 50 8.64 -2.89 -13.53
N ILE A 51 9.80 -2.62 -14.13
CA ILE A 51 10.10 -1.33 -14.77
C ILE A 51 10.39 -1.50 -16.26
N ILE A 52 9.98 -0.52 -17.07
CA ILE A 52 10.32 -0.36 -18.49
C ILE A 52 10.70 1.10 -18.78
N GLY A 53 11.75 1.29 -19.60
CA GLY A 53 12.27 2.59 -20.01
C GLY A 53 13.76 2.77 -19.79
N ASP A 54 14.32 3.88 -20.28
CA ASP A 54 15.72 4.21 -20.04
C ASP A 54 15.97 4.36 -18.52
N PRO A 55 16.95 3.64 -17.92
CA PRO A 55 17.26 3.75 -16.49
C PRO A 55 17.53 5.19 -16.03
N SER A 56 18.00 6.05 -16.93
CA SER A 56 18.38 7.45 -16.70
C SER A 56 17.29 8.47 -17.07
N ALA A 57 16.08 8.04 -17.46
CA ALA A 57 14.99 8.96 -17.73
C ALA A 57 14.62 9.76 -16.46
N PRO A 58 14.30 11.06 -16.57
CA PRO A 58 14.21 11.98 -15.44
C PRO A 58 13.03 11.71 -14.49
N VAL A 59 12.00 10.97 -14.93
CA VAL A 59 10.80 10.70 -14.12
C VAL A 59 10.35 9.23 -14.24
N THR A 60 9.61 8.76 -13.23
CA THR A 60 8.87 7.48 -13.28
C THR A 60 7.39 7.76 -13.03
N VAL A 61 6.53 7.14 -13.85
CA VAL A 61 5.10 6.95 -13.55
C VAL A 61 4.93 5.51 -13.04
N ILE A 62 4.26 5.36 -11.90
CA ILE A 62 4.05 4.10 -11.20
C ILE A 62 2.55 3.79 -11.18
N GLU A 63 2.15 2.60 -11.65
CA GLU A 63 0.78 2.10 -11.59
C GLU A 63 0.64 0.96 -10.58
N PHE A 64 -0.29 1.12 -9.65
CA PHE A 64 -0.80 0.05 -8.79
C PHE A 64 -2.12 -0.45 -9.35
N ALA A 65 -2.17 -1.72 -9.75
CA ALA A 65 -3.30 -2.27 -10.50
C ALA A 65 -3.59 -3.75 -10.25
N ASP A 66 -4.80 -4.15 -10.64
CA ASP A 66 -5.34 -5.51 -10.58
C ASP A 66 -5.86 -5.87 -11.98
N TYR A 67 -5.39 -6.98 -12.55
CA TYR A 67 -5.78 -7.41 -13.89
C TYR A 67 -7.30 -7.65 -14.04
N LEU A 68 -8.00 -8.04 -12.97
CA LEU A 68 -9.47 -8.21 -12.99
C LEU A 68 -10.24 -6.91 -12.75
N CYS A 69 -9.58 -5.79 -12.44
CA CYS A 69 -10.27 -4.52 -12.25
C CYS A 69 -10.74 -3.94 -13.61
N PRO A 70 -12.05 -3.70 -13.81
CA PRO A 70 -12.55 -3.13 -15.06
C PRO A 70 -11.97 -1.75 -15.40
N PHE A 71 -11.63 -0.96 -14.39
CA PHE A 71 -11.00 0.35 -14.59
C PHE A 71 -9.52 0.23 -14.97
N CYS A 72 -8.81 -0.82 -14.54
CA CYS A 72 -7.46 -1.11 -15.03
C CYS A 72 -7.49 -1.58 -16.48
N GLN A 73 -8.46 -2.42 -16.86
CA GLN A 73 -8.67 -2.86 -18.25
C GLN A 73 -8.97 -1.67 -19.19
N GLU A 74 -9.78 -0.70 -18.75
CA GLU A 74 -10.01 0.55 -19.50
C GLU A 74 -8.74 1.43 -19.54
N TYR A 75 -7.98 1.49 -18.45
CA TYR A 75 -6.79 2.32 -18.32
C TYR A 75 -5.55 1.77 -19.04
N HIS A 76 -5.47 0.45 -19.30
CA HIS A 76 -4.35 -0.20 -20.00
C HIS A 76 -4.07 0.41 -21.40
N ALA A 77 -5.10 0.95 -22.06
CA ALA A 77 -4.93 1.71 -23.29
C ALA A 77 -4.19 3.05 -23.09
N THR A 78 -4.39 3.70 -21.93
CA THR A 78 -3.70 4.95 -21.55
C THR A 78 -2.25 4.70 -21.15
N SER A 79 -1.98 3.65 -20.36
CA SER A 79 -0.61 3.28 -19.99
C SER A 79 0.20 2.77 -21.19
N THR A 80 -0.40 1.98 -22.09
CA THR A 80 0.23 1.56 -23.34
C THR A 80 0.59 2.76 -24.23
N GLN A 81 -0.30 3.75 -24.36
CA GLN A 81 -0.03 4.98 -25.10
C GLN A 81 1.04 5.85 -24.41
N PHE A 82 1.04 5.94 -23.09
CA PHE A 82 2.09 6.63 -22.32
C PHE A 82 3.47 5.99 -22.55
N ILE A 83 3.54 4.66 -22.54
CA ILE A 83 4.77 3.93 -22.85
C ILE A 83 5.24 4.28 -24.27
N ALA A 84 4.33 4.23 -25.26
CA ALA A 84 4.63 4.54 -26.66
C ALA A 84 5.17 5.97 -26.86
N ASP A 85 4.59 6.98 -26.20
CA ASP A 85 4.96 8.38 -26.40
C ASP A 85 6.19 8.81 -25.59
N TYR A 86 6.31 8.40 -24.32
CA TYR A 86 7.29 8.94 -23.36
C TYR A 86 8.38 7.95 -22.94
N VAL A 87 8.09 6.65 -22.91
CA VAL A 87 9.04 5.63 -22.44
C VAL A 87 9.94 5.16 -23.59
N LEU A 88 9.38 4.92 -24.79
CA LEU A 88 10.16 4.63 -26.00
C LEU A 88 11.10 5.77 -26.39
N THR A 89 10.79 7.00 -25.96
CA THR A 89 11.58 8.21 -26.25
C THR A 89 12.58 8.55 -25.14
N GLY A 90 12.65 7.77 -24.06
CA GLY A 90 13.56 7.99 -22.93
C GLY A 90 13.22 9.20 -22.06
N GLN A 91 12.01 9.74 -22.18
CA GLN A 91 11.54 10.89 -21.38
C GLN A 91 10.99 10.45 -20.02
N ALA A 92 10.50 9.21 -19.90
CA ALA A 92 10.03 8.63 -18.65
C ALA A 92 10.39 7.13 -18.52
N ARG A 93 10.36 6.62 -17.29
CA ARG A 93 10.19 5.19 -16.96
C ARG A 93 8.72 4.93 -16.64
N TYR A 94 8.22 3.73 -16.94
CA TYR A 94 6.96 3.21 -16.40
C TYR A 94 7.27 2.07 -15.43
N GLU A 95 6.54 2.02 -14.32
CA GLU A 95 6.69 1.04 -13.25
C GLU A 95 5.31 0.44 -12.94
N TYR A 96 5.22 -0.88 -12.86
CA TYR A 96 3.97 -1.60 -12.57
C TYR A 96 4.09 -2.35 -11.25
N ARG A 97 3.01 -2.31 -10.47
CA ARG A 97 2.88 -2.88 -9.13
C ARG A 97 1.57 -3.65 -9.00
N PHE A 98 1.63 -4.85 -8.45
CA PHE A 98 0.43 -5.65 -8.18
C PHE A 98 -0.33 -5.09 -6.97
N PHE A 99 -1.63 -4.82 -7.13
CA PHE A 99 -2.50 -4.45 -6.02
C PHE A 99 -3.85 -5.17 -6.12
N ASN A 100 -3.79 -6.48 -5.87
CA ASN A 100 -4.90 -7.42 -6.05
C ASN A 100 -6.01 -7.22 -5.01
N ILE A 101 -7.15 -6.69 -5.45
CA ILE A 101 -8.29 -6.31 -4.60
C ILE A 101 -9.65 -6.76 -5.15
N ILE A 102 -9.69 -7.41 -6.32
CA ILE A 102 -10.93 -7.81 -7.00
C ILE A 102 -11.30 -9.26 -6.72
N ASP A 103 -10.40 -10.21 -6.96
CA ASP A 103 -10.62 -11.64 -6.68
C ASP A 103 -9.35 -12.26 -6.06
N PRO A 104 -9.37 -12.72 -4.79
CA PRO A 104 -8.17 -13.21 -4.11
C PRO A 104 -7.47 -14.40 -4.78
N GLU A 105 -8.19 -15.24 -5.53
CA GLU A 105 -7.61 -16.40 -6.22
C GLU A 105 -7.14 -16.01 -7.63
N LEU A 106 -8.00 -15.37 -8.43
CA LEU A 106 -7.71 -15.07 -9.83
C LEU A 106 -6.77 -13.88 -10.02
N SER A 107 -6.85 -12.83 -9.19
CA SER A 107 -5.93 -11.68 -9.27
C SER A 107 -4.52 -12.11 -8.86
N SER A 108 -4.41 -12.91 -7.80
CA SER A 108 -3.13 -13.52 -7.37
C SER A 108 -2.53 -14.41 -8.47
N LEU A 109 -3.33 -15.29 -9.09
CA LEU A 109 -2.87 -16.11 -10.20
C LEU A 109 -2.39 -15.25 -11.40
N ALA A 110 -3.09 -14.17 -11.73
CA ALA A 110 -2.69 -13.27 -12.80
C ALA A 110 -1.36 -12.56 -12.51
N SER A 111 -1.14 -12.10 -11.26
CA SER A 111 0.16 -11.61 -10.80
C SER A 111 1.26 -12.66 -10.92
N MET A 112 1.03 -13.88 -10.45
CA MET A 112 2.01 -14.98 -10.49
C MET A 112 2.38 -15.37 -11.93
N VAL A 113 1.42 -15.41 -12.86
CA VAL A 113 1.69 -15.69 -14.28
C VAL A 113 2.53 -14.59 -14.92
N ALA A 114 2.23 -13.32 -14.63
CA ALA A 114 3.03 -12.20 -15.11
C ALA A 114 4.46 -12.25 -14.51
N GLU A 115 4.58 -12.47 -13.20
CA GLU A 115 5.86 -12.54 -12.50
C GLU A 115 6.75 -13.68 -13.02
N CYS A 116 6.21 -14.88 -13.17
CA CYS A 116 6.92 -16.03 -13.75
C CYS A 116 7.36 -15.82 -15.21
N ALA A 117 6.78 -14.83 -15.92
CA ALA A 117 7.25 -14.42 -17.24
C ALA A 117 8.45 -13.46 -17.18
N TYR A 118 8.74 -12.83 -16.04
CA TYR A 118 9.90 -11.95 -15.88
C TYR A 118 11.23 -12.70 -16.04
N ASP A 119 11.36 -13.88 -15.43
CA ASP A 119 12.56 -14.73 -15.56
C ASP A 119 12.84 -15.19 -17.00
N GLN A 120 11.82 -15.15 -17.86
CA GLN A 120 11.92 -15.43 -19.30
C GLN A 120 12.14 -14.17 -20.15
N GLY A 121 12.19 -12.99 -19.53
CA GLY A 121 12.26 -11.69 -20.20
C GLY A 121 10.94 -11.19 -20.80
N GLN A 122 9.82 -11.88 -20.53
CA GLN A 122 8.53 -11.71 -21.21
C GLN A 122 7.45 -10.98 -20.39
N PHE A 123 7.77 -10.47 -19.19
CA PHE A 123 6.79 -9.84 -18.28
C PHE A 123 5.82 -8.89 -19.01
N TRP A 124 6.33 -7.90 -19.75
CA TRP A 124 5.49 -6.88 -20.37
C TRP A 124 4.60 -7.43 -21.50
N THR A 125 5.10 -8.37 -22.28
CA THR A 125 4.33 -9.09 -23.31
C THR A 125 3.18 -9.87 -22.67
N VAL A 126 3.48 -10.64 -21.62
CA VAL A 126 2.48 -11.42 -20.86
C VAL A 126 1.49 -10.54 -20.10
N HIS A 127 1.94 -9.43 -19.50
CA HIS A 127 1.11 -8.44 -18.82
C HIS A 127 -0.03 -7.93 -19.73
N SER A 128 0.28 -7.62 -21.00
CA SER A 128 -0.74 -7.15 -21.95
C SER A 128 -1.63 -8.28 -22.49
N GLU A 129 -1.11 -9.50 -22.64
CA GLU A 129 -1.94 -10.68 -22.95
C GLU A 129 -2.92 -10.99 -21.81
N ILE A 130 -2.49 -10.88 -20.54
CA ILE A 130 -3.38 -10.99 -19.38
C ILE A 130 -4.45 -9.89 -19.39
N TYR A 131 -4.11 -8.64 -19.71
CA TYR A 131 -5.12 -7.56 -19.85
C TYR A 131 -6.11 -7.80 -20.99
N ARG A 132 -5.66 -8.36 -22.12
CA ARG A 132 -6.55 -8.79 -23.22
C ARG A 132 -7.49 -9.91 -22.76
N LEU A 133 -6.95 -10.97 -22.16
CA LEU A 133 -7.72 -12.08 -21.60
C LEU A 133 -8.71 -11.61 -20.52
N ALA A 134 -8.35 -10.64 -19.68
CA ALA A 134 -9.23 -10.07 -18.67
C ALA A 134 -10.38 -9.26 -19.28
N THR A 135 -10.09 -8.47 -20.32
CA THR A 135 -11.10 -7.73 -21.11
C THR A 135 -12.08 -8.68 -21.80
N ASP A 136 -11.58 -9.79 -22.36
CA ASP A 136 -12.38 -10.87 -22.98
C ASP A 136 -13.09 -11.77 -21.93
N ARG A 137 -12.80 -11.59 -20.64
CA ARG A 137 -13.29 -12.40 -19.50
C ARG A 137 -12.88 -13.89 -19.58
N ALA A 138 -11.67 -14.12 -20.07
CA ALA A 138 -11.01 -15.41 -20.23
C ALA A 138 -10.01 -15.76 -19.10
N ILE A 139 -9.85 -14.91 -18.07
CA ILE A 139 -9.07 -15.26 -16.87
C ILE A 139 -9.78 -16.41 -16.13
N THR A 140 -9.06 -17.51 -15.93
CA THR A 140 -9.53 -18.75 -15.31
C THR A 140 -8.38 -19.41 -14.54
N PRO A 141 -8.62 -20.46 -13.72
CA PRO A 141 -7.53 -21.20 -13.05
C PRO A 141 -6.48 -21.80 -14.00
N ASP A 142 -6.81 -21.99 -15.28
CA ASP A 142 -5.89 -22.50 -16.31
C ASP A 142 -5.11 -21.37 -17.03
N LEU A 143 -5.03 -20.16 -16.44
CA LEU A 143 -4.41 -18.97 -17.04
C LEU A 143 -2.97 -19.20 -17.52
N ALA A 144 -2.13 -19.85 -16.71
CA ALA A 144 -0.74 -20.12 -17.06
C ALA A 144 -0.61 -20.96 -18.35
N ALA A 145 -1.49 -21.95 -18.53
CA ALA A 145 -1.56 -22.74 -19.75
C ALA A 145 -2.15 -21.95 -20.92
N THR A 146 -3.13 -21.08 -20.66
CA THR A 146 -3.75 -20.22 -21.69
C THR A 146 -2.74 -19.22 -22.28
N VAL A 147 -1.94 -18.57 -21.42
CA VAL A 147 -0.84 -17.68 -21.87
C VAL A 147 0.21 -18.47 -22.66
N ALA A 148 0.57 -19.67 -22.19
CA ALA A 148 1.51 -20.56 -22.89
C ALA A 148 1.00 -21.10 -24.24
N GLU A 149 -0.32 -21.24 -24.44
CA GLU A 149 -0.91 -21.63 -25.72
C GLU A 149 -1.01 -20.46 -26.72
N ASN A 150 -1.00 -19.20 -26.23
CA ASN A 150 -1.16 -18.00 -27.04
C ASN A 150 0.16 -17.32 -27.45
N MET A 151 1.33 -17.76 -26.94
CA MET A 151 2.62 -17.08 -27.11
C MET A 151 3.75 -18.06 -27.48
N ASP A 152 4.37 -17.88 -28.66
CA ASP A 152 5.46 -18.75 -29.16
C ASP A 152 6.80 -18.50 -28.43
N GLU A 153 7.02 -17.30 -27.89
CA GLU A 153 8.29 -16.86 -27.28
C GLU A 153 8.41 -17.12 -25.76
N ILE A 154 7.56 -17.99 -25.18
CA ILE A 154 7.60 -18.36 -23.75
C ILE A 154 7.67 -19.88 -23.56
N ASP A 155 8.50 -20.35 -22.63
CA ASP A 155 8.50 -21.75 -22.19
C ASP A 155 7.30 -21.96 -21.25
N GLY A 156 6.25 -22.56 -21.80
CA GLY A 156 5.02 -22.86 -21.09
C GLY A 156 5.15 -23.92 -19.99
N GLU A 157 6.08 -24.86 -20.10
CA GLU A 157 6.31 -25.86 -19.04
C GLU A 157 6.99 -25.18 -17.85
N ALA A 158 7.98 -24.31 -18.10
CA ALA A 158 8.61 -23.49 -17.08
C ALA A 158 7.65 -22.45 -16.46
N LEU A 159 6.77 -21.82 -17.26
CA LEU A 159 5.76 -20.87 -16.77
C LEU A 159 4.79 -21.54 -15.81
N VAL A 160 4.19 -22.67 -16.23
CA VAL A 160 3.24 -23.43 -15.40
C VAL A 160 3.92 -23.98 -14.14
N ALA A 161 5.14 -24.49 -14.24
CA ALA A 161 5.90 -24.97 -13.07
C ALA A 161 6.20 -23.84 -12.09
N CYS A 162 6.67 -22.68 -12.56
CA CYS A 162 6.92 -21.50 -11.74
C CYS A 162 5.65 -21.08 -10.97
N THR A 163 4.48 -21.01 -11.62
CA THR A 163 3.22 -20.66 -10.94
C THR A 163 2.75 -21.65 -9.87
N GLN A 164 3.40 -22.82 -9.74
CA GLN A 164 3.15 -23.80 -8.67
C GLN A 164 4.17 -23.75 -7.53
N GLU A 165 5.32 -23.08 -7.74
CA GLU A 165 6.41 -22.94 -6.78
C GLU A 165 6.58 -21.51 -6.24
N ILE A 166 6.15 -20.49 -6.99
CA ILE A 166 6.25 -19.09 -6.61
C ILE A 166 5.29 -18.74 -5.47
N GLY A 167 5.78 -18.00 -4.47
CA GLY A 167 4.97 -17.48 -3.38
C GLY A 167 4.30 -16.15 -3.75
N LEU A 168 3.36 -15.68 -2.93
CA LEU A 168 2.66 -14.41 -3.10
C LEU A 168 3.53 -13.16 -2.78
N PHE A 169 4.85 -13.33 -2.62
CA PHE A 169 5.73 -12.34 -2.02
C PHE A 169 5.71 -10.99 -2.75
N GLN A 170 5.89 -10.93 -4.07
CA GLN A 170 5.94 -9.64 -4.76
C GLN A 170 4.63 -8.86 -4.68
N TYR A 171 3.49 -9.54 -4.76
CA TYR A 171 2.19 -8.90 -4.55
C TYR A 171 2.05 -8.38 -3.11
N MET A 172 2.58 -9.11 -2.11
CA MET A 172 2.58 -8.63 -0.72
C MET A 172 3.48 -7.40 -0.54
N GLU A 173 4.71 -7.41 -1.08
CA GLU A 173 5.62 -6.25 -1.03
C GLU A 173 5.05 -5.03 -1.78
N ASP A 174 4.56 -5.22 -3.01
CA ASP A 174 3.88 -4.19 -3.79
C ASP A 174 2.62 -3.66 -3.05
N GLY A 175 1.92 -4.53 -2.30
CA GLY A 175 0.76 -4.19 -1.48
C GLY A 175 1.09 -3.42 -0.21
N PHE A 176 2.22 -3.70 0.44
CA PHE A 176 2.75 -2.87 1.53
C PHE A 176 3.15 -1.49 0.98
N TYR A 177 3.92 -1.44 -0.12
CA TYR A 177 4.31 -0.18 -0.76
C TYR A 177 3.10 0.63 -1.25
N ALA A 178 2.04 -0.02 -1.74
CA ALA A 178 0.77 0.62 -2.06
C ALA A 178 0.15 1.30 -0.81
N SER A 179 0.14 0.61 0.33
CA SER A 179 -0.34 1.14 1.61
C SER A 179 0.47 2.37 2.08
N GLU A 180 1.81 2.33 1.96
CA GLU A 180 2.70 3.46 2.24
C GLU A 180 2.39 4.69 1.39
N LEU A 181 2.07 4.49 0.11
CA LEU A 181 1.69 5.56 -0.81
C LEU A 181 0.19 5.91 -0.75
N GLY A 182 -0.54 5.47 0.28
CA GLY A 182 -1.95 5.79 0.50
C GLY A 182 -2.87 5.29 -0.61
N VAL A 183 -2.50 4.21 -1.30
CA VAL A 183 -3.32 3.57 -2.35
C VAL A 183 -4.43 2.76 -1.70
N THR A 184 -5.68 3.01 -2.11
CA THR A 184 -6.87 2.35 -1.53
C THR A 184 -7.84 1.85 -2.63
N GLY A 185 -7.32 1.50 -3.80
CA GLY A 185 -8.12 1.11 -4.97
C GLY A 185 -7.28 1.06 -6.24
N THR A 186 -7.80 0.40 -7.28
CA THR A 186 -7.11 0.24 -8.58
C THR A 186 -7.93 0.80 -9.76
N PRO A 187 -7.28 1.31 -10.82
CA PRO A 187 -5.85 1.66 -10.86
C PRO A 187 -5.58 2.84 -9.91
N ALA A 188 -4.33 3.00 -9.48
CA ALA A 188 -3.87 4.20 -8.80
C ALA A 188 -2.46 4.57 -9.27
N ILE A 189 -2.27 5.85 -9.58
CA ILE A 189 -1.00 6.35 -10.13
C ILE A 189 -0.21 7.10 -9.06
N ARG A 190 1.09 6.85 -9.05
CA ARG A 190 2.10 7.59 -8.26
C ARG A 190 3.24 8.01 -9.18
N VAL A 191 4.04 8.98 -8.75
CA VAL A 191 5.09 9.61 -9.56
C VAL A 191 6.37 9.83 -8.75
N ARG A 192 7.53 9.74 -9.42
CA ARG A 192 8.88 9.93 -8.85
C ARG A 192 9.74 10.74 -9.83
N VAL A 193 10.69 11.52 -9.33
CA VAL A 193 11.68 12.26 -10.14
C VAL A 193 13.09 11.76 -9.84
N GLY A 194 13.78 11.23 -10.86
CA GLY A 194 15.06 10.55 -10.72
C GLY A 194 14.96 9.39 -9.72
N ASP A 195 15.78 9.47 -8.67
CA ASP A 195 15.84 8.50 -7.57
C ASP A 195 15.21 9.07 -6.28
N SER A 196 14.27 10.02 -6.40
CA SER A 196 13.46 10.50 -5.26
C SER A 196 12.55 9.39 -4.73
N GLU A 197 11.87 9.67 -3.62
CA GLU A 197 10.69 8.90 -3.26
C GLU A 197 9.55 9.05 -4.28
N ALA A 198 8.59 8.13 -4.23
CA ALA A 198 7.32 8.25 -4.96
C ALA A 198 6.25 8.99 -4.14
N GLY A 199 5.43 9.77 -4.83
CA GLY A 199 4.31 10.52 -4.26
C GLY A 199 3.09 10.57 -5.17
N VAL A 200 2.07 11.31 -4.71
CA VAL A 200 0.85 11.63 -5.45
C VAL A 200 1.17 12.69 -6.50
N LEU A 201 0.62 12.55 -7.71
CA LEU A 201 0.75 13.57 -8.75
C LEU A 201 -0.17 14.76 -8.43
N MET A 202 0.38 15.97 -8.52
CA MET A 202 -0.31 17.25 -8.39
C MET A 202 -0.25 18.02 -9.72
N ILE A 203 -1.39 18.38 -10.31
CA ILE A 203 -1.45 19.28 -11.49
C ILE A 203 -2.53 20.34 -11.27
N ASP A 204 -2.19 21.62 -11.49
CA ASP A 204 -3.08 22.78 -11.29
C ASP A 204 -3.77 22.87 -9.90
N GLY A 205 -3.27 22.12 -8.89
CA GLY A 205 -3.84 22.01 -7.55
C GLY A 205 -4.84 20.86 -7.36
N GLU A 206 -5.03 20.00 -8.38
CA GLU A 206 -5.75 18.73 -8.27
C GLU A 206 -4.79 17.60 -7.89
N ALA A 207 -5.21 16.75 -6.94
CA ALA A 207 -4.41 15.65 -6.40
C ALA A 207 -4.91 14.29 -6.90
N TYR A 208 -4.09 13.57 -7.66
CA TYR A 208 -4.45 12.29 -8.28
C TYR A 208 -4.31 11.10 -7.32
N MET A 209 -5.04 11.17 -6.20
CA MET A 209 -4.98 10.19 -5.09
C MET A 209 -5.38 8.77 -5.52
N ARG A 210 -6.35 8.62 -6.43
CA ARG A 210 -7.02 7.37 -6.81
C ARG A 210 -7.47 7.42 -8.27
N GLY A 211 -7.57 6.25 -8.91
CA GLY A 211 -7.96 6.14 -10.32
C GLY A 211 -6.77 6.29 -11.27
N GLY A 212 -7.06 6.09 -12.56
CA GLY A 212 -6.11 6.30 -13.64
C GLY A 212 -5.97 7.79 -13.98
N VAL A 213 -4.78 8.20 -14.43
CA VAL A 213 -4.47 9.60 -14.76
C VAL A 213 -4.45 9.77 -16.28
N ALA A 214 -5.20 10.74 -16.80
CA ALA A 214 -5.33 10.95 -18.23
C ALA A 214 -3.98 11.28 -18.90
N LEU A 215 -3.80 10.87 -20.16
CA LEU A 215 -2.52 10.98 -20.88
C LEU A 215 -2.00 12.42 -21.00
N ASP A 216 -2.89 13.40 -21.08
CA ASP A 216 -2.55 14.83 -21.11
C ASP A 216 -2.08 15.36 -19.74
N VAL A 217 -2.60 14.82 -18.65
CA VAL A 217 -2.12 15.09 -17.28
C VAL A 217 -0.76 14.44 -17.04
N LEU A 218 -0.54 13.20 -17.52
CA LEU A 218 0.79 12.56 -17.50
C LEU A 218 1.79 13.30 -18.42
N SER A 219 1.32 13.81 -19.57
CA SER A 219 2.13 14.63 -20.48
C SER A 219 2.60 15.91 -19.80
N ALA A 220 1.72 16.59 -19.04
CA ALA A 220 2.10 17.76 -18.26
C ALA A 220 3.21 17.43 -17.26
N PHE A 221 3.08 16.34 -16.49
CA PHE A 221 4.14 15.89 -15.57
C PHE A 221 5.48 15.60 -16.25
N VAL A 222 5.49 14.87 -17.37
CA VAL A 222 6.74 14.51 -18.08
C VAL A 222 7.39 15.70 -18.78
N THR A 223 6.63 16.76 -19.11
CA THR A 223 7.13 17.91 -19.89
C THR A 223 7.28 19.22 -19.10
N ASP A 224 7.09 19.19 -17.78
CA ASP A 224 7.31 20.34 -16.91
C ASP A 224 8.80 20.69 -16.75
N ASP A 225 9.11 21.97 -16.51
CA ASP A 225 10.48 22.46 -16.24
C ASP A 225 10.97 22.10 -14.82
N SER A 226 10.09 21.70 -13.91
CA SER A 226 10.35 21.40 -12.48
C SER A 226 9.40 20.30 -11.94
N PRO A 227 9.38 19.09 -12.52
CA PRO A 227 8.41 18.05 -12.19
C PRO A 227 8.44 17.56 -10.74
N ALA A 228 9.51 17.86 -9.97
CA ALA A 228 9.57 17.55 -8.54
C ALA A 228 8.58 18.40 -7.71
N ASP A 229 8.25 19.62 -8.17
CA ASP A 229 7.24 20.47 -7.54
C ASP A 229 5.79 19.94 -7.76
N LEU A 230 5.64 18.88 -8.57
CA LEU A 230 4.39 18.21 -8.90
C LEU A 230 4.20 16.87 -8.14
N VAL A 231 5.13 16.52 -7.25
CA VAL A 231 5.09 15.28 -6.45
C VAL A 231 4.79 15.60 -5.00
N ASP A 232 3.56 15.33 -4.55
CA ASP A 232 3.19 15.41 -3.13
C ASP A 232 3.53 14.08 -2.45
N LEU A 233 4.58 14.07 -1.63
CA LEU A 233 5.01 12.87 -0.92
C LEU A 233 3.99 12.53 0.17
N PRO A 234 3.58 11.25 0.32
CA PRO A 234 2.66 10.87 1.38
C PRO A 234 3.26 11.24 2.73
N ASN A 235 2.49 11.91 3.59
CA ASN A 235 2.91 12.22 4.95
C ASN A 235 3.39 10.94 5.63
N ARG A 236 4.66 10.94 6.07
CA ARG A 236 5.26 9.93 6.97
C ARG A 236 4.22 9.50 7.99
N VAL A 237 3.96 8.20 8.15
CA VAL A 237 2.71 7.70 8.76
C VAL A 237 2.50 8.32 10.14
N VAL A 238 1.66 9.34 10.12
CA VAL A 238 1.23 10.22 11.19
C VAL A 238 -0.15 10.61 10.68
N ARG A 239 -1.16 9.83 11.04
CA ARG A 239 -2.47 9.95 10.44
C ARG A 239 -3.34 10.92 11.24
N ASP A 240 -3.97 11.86 10.53
CA ASP A 240 -5.02 12.71 11.07
C ASP A 240 -6.31 11.93 11.43
N ASP A 241 -6.36 10.62 11.16
CA ASP A 241 -7.45 9.70 11.54
C ASP A 241 -7.27 9.01 12.91
N TYR A 242 -6.10 9.16 13.56
CA TYR A 242 -5.84 8.62 14.89
C TYR A 242 -6.49 9.47 16.00
N LEU A 243 -6.77 8.86 17.15
CA LEU A 243 -7.51 9.51 18.24
C LEU A 243 -6.70 10.67 18.84
N ALA A 244 -7.32 11.85 19.02
CA ALA A 244 -6.69 13.06 19.56
C ALA A 244 -6.48 12.98 21.08
N ASP A 245 -5.93 11.86 21.56
CA ASP A 245 -5.89 11.45 22.95
C ASP A 245 -4.50 11.70 23.60
N THR A 246 -4.51 12.48 24.67
CA THR A 246 -3.35 12.74 25.54
C THR A 246 -3.53 12.13 26.95
N SER A 247 -4.48 11.23 27.16
CA SER A 247 -4.81 10.69 28.50
C SER A 247 -3.68 9.89 29.16
N LEU A 248 -2.76 9.33 28.36
CA LEU A 248 -1.49 8.74 28.82
C LEU A 248 -0.54 9.75 29.49
N VAL A 249 -0.74 11.06 29.29
CA VAL A 249 0.19 12.11 29.75
C VAL A 249 -0.49 13.23 30.53
N ASP A 250 -1.82 13.17 30.70
CA ASP A 250 -2.61 14.05 31.57
C ASP A 250 -2.91 13.37 32.94
N ALA A 251 -3.48 14.11 33.88
CA ALA A 251 -3.52 13.75 35.30
C ALA A 251 -4.87 13.26 35.85
N ASP A 252 -5.95 13.32 35.06
CA ASP A 252 -7.32 13.01 35.51
C ASP A 252 -7.81 11.61 35.04
N ALA A 253 -8.53 10.92 35.93
CA ALA A 253 -9.13 9.58 35.81
C ALA A 253 -8.19 8.35 35.99
N CYS A 254 -8.00 7.96 37.26
CA CYS A 254 -7.49 6.67 37.77
C CYS A 254 -5.99 6.34 37.55
N GLU A 255 -5.33 5.88 38.63
CA GLU A 255 -3.89 5.64 38.66
C GLU A 255 -3.49 4.34 37.91
N ALA A 256 -3.14 4.49 36.63
CA ALA A 256 -2.27 3.63 35.82
C ALA A 256 -2.61 2.12 35.73
N PRO A 257 -3.21 1.63 34.63
CA PRO A 257 -3.82 2.40 33.53
C PRO A 257 -5.23 1.92 33.18
N CYS A 258 -6.24 2.67 33.64
CA CYS A 258 -7.63 2.50 33.21
C CYS A 258 -7.96 3.66 32.26
N TRP A 259 -7.75 3.45 30.96
CA TRP A 259 -8.03 4.41 29.89
C TRP A 259 -9.46 4.97 29.93
N ARG A 260 -9.60 6.21 30.44
CA ARG A 260 -10.84 7.00 30.39
C ARG A 260 -12.07 6.29 30.99
N ASP A 261 -11.89 5.75 32.21
CA ASP A 261 -12.83 4.85 32.93
C ASP A 261 -13.02 3.45 32.28
N ILE A 262 -12.44 3.21 31.09
CA ILE A 262 -12.31 1.89 30.44
C ILE A 262 -10.95 1.26 30.80
N THR A 263 -10.92 -0.07 30.83
CA THR A 263 -10.51 -0.84 32.03
C THR A 263 -10.62 -2.29 31.47
N PRO A 264 -9.65 -3.28 31.36
CA PRO A 264 -9.78 -4.68 30.75
C PRO A 264 -9.85 -5.99 31.68
N GLY A 265 -10.97 -6.80 31.74
CA GLY A 265 -11.50 -7.67 32.88
C GLY A 265 -12.96 -7.66 33.55
N GLU A 266 -13.88 -6.65 33.55
CA GLU A 266 -15.17 -6.52 34.35
C GLU A 266 -16.29 -5.59 33.75
N THR A 267 -16.04 -4.30 33.44
CA THR A 267 -16.90 -3.34 32.68
C THR A 267 -17.50 -4.02 31.46
N THR A 268 -18.66 -3.63 30.93
CA THR A 268 -19.15 -4.29 29.70
C THR A 268 -18.62 -3.65 28.41
N PHE A 269 -18.54 -4.42 27.33
CA PHE A 269 -18.23 -3.88 26.00
C PHE A 269 -19.18 -2.74 25.60
N ASP A 270 -20.48 -2.89 25.89
CA ASP A 270 -21.50 -1.85 25.68
C ASP A 270 -21.22 -0.59 26.51
N GLU A 271 -20.88 -0.72 27.80
CA GLU A 271 -20.51 0.44 28.65
C GLU A 271 -19.23 1.13 28.17
N ALA A 272 -18.24 0.36 27.68
CA ALA A 272 -17.03 0.91 27.06
C ALA A 272 -17.38 1.70 25.78
N LEU A 273 -18.29 1.20 24.94
CA LEU A 273 -18.75 1.88 23.75
C LEU A 273 -19.58 3.13 24.08
N GLU A 274 -20.51 3.07 25.04
CA GLU A 274 -21.27 4.24 25.51
C GLU A 274 -20.36 5.34 26.10
N LEU A 275 -19.28 4.95 26.81
CA LEU A 275 -18.27 5.89 27.29
C LEU A 275 -17.55 6.57 26.11
N LEU A 276 -17.10 5.81 25.10
CA LEU A 276 -16.38 6.37 23.95
C LEU A 276 -17.26 7.23 23.04
N GLU A 277 -18.50 6.82 22.75
CA GLU A 277 -19.46 7.62 21.98
C GLU A 277 -19.83 8.95 22.67
N ALA A 278 -19.63 9.05 23.99
CA ALA A 278 -19.85 10.27 24.76
C ALA A 278 -18.66 11.25 24.75
N MET A 279 -17.48 10.85 24.24
CA MET A 279 -16.26 11.66 24.26
C MET A 279 -16.20 12.62 23.05
N PRO A 280 -15.95 13.93 23.25
CA PRO A 280 -16.02 14.94 22.18
C PRO A 280 -14.77 14.96 21.27
N ASP A 281 -13.76 14.17 21.59
CA ASP A 281 -12.44 14.08 20.96
C ASP A 281 -12.13 12.68 20.37
N VAL A 282 -13.06 11.74 20.51
CA VAL A 282 -13.01 10.42 19.86
C VAL A 282 -13.65 10.52 18.47
N GLY A 283 -13.04 9.83 17.49
CA GLY A 283 -13.47 9.82 16.10
C GLY A 283 -14.62 8.83 15.80
N GLU A 284 -14.75 8.43 14.54
CA GLU A 284 -15.68 7.36 14.15
C GLU A 284 -15.18 6.01 14.68
N ILE A 285 -15.93 5.37 15.57
CA ILE A 285 -15.53 4.12 16.24
C ILE A 285 -15.80 2.94 15.31
N VAL A 286 -14.73 2.33 14.78
CA VAL A 286 -14.82 1.17 13.89
C VAL A 286 -14.73 -0.13 14.69
N VAL A 287 -15.87 -0.74 14.99
CA VAL A 287 -15.97 -2.03 15.70
C VAL A 287 -15.84 -3.21 14.72
N GLN A 288 -15.06 -4.24 15.10
CA GLN A 288 -14.95 -5.50 14.36
C GLN A 288 -15.52 -6.68 15.18
N GLU A 289 -16.82 -6.94 14.98
CA GLU A 289 -17.68 -8.05 15.50
C GLU A 289 -18.15 -8.00 16.99
N SER A 290 -18.98 -8.96 17.45
CA SER A 290 -20.20 -8.70 18.28
C SER A 290 -20.70 -9.81 19.27
N GLY A 291 -21.64 -9.51 20.19
CA GLY A 291 -22.25 -10.46 21.18
C GLY A 291 -23.69 -10.16 21.70
N GLN A 292 -24.07 -10.61 22.93
CA GLN A 292 -25.20 -10.09 23.80
C GLN A 292 -25.15 -10.55 25.31
N ALA A 293 -25.02 -9.63 26.29
CA ALA A 293 -24.56 -9.89 27.68
C ALA A 293 -25.61 -10.00 28.82
N ARG A 294 -25.21 -10.55 30.00
CA ARG A 294 -25.97 -10.54 31.29
C ARG A 294 -25.11 -10.64 32.58
N PHE A 295 -25.58 -10.00 33.65
CA PHE A 295 -24.90 -9.85 34.96
C PHE A 295 -24.73 -11.11 35.85
N ALA A 296 -23.60 -11.19 36.55
CA ALA A 296 -23.41 -11.85 37.85
C ALA A 296 -22.27 -11.15 38.65
N THR A 297 -22.20 -11.31 39.98
CA THR A 297 -21.24 -10.59 40.85
C THR A 297 -20.32 -11.50 41.66
N PHE A 298 -19.03 -11.18 41.75
CA PHE A 298 -18.05 -11.83 42.64
C PHE A 298 -16.88 -10.87 42.97
N GLY A 299 -16.34 -10.90 44.19
CA GLY A 299 -15.00 -10.36 44.50
C GLY A 299 -14.91 -9.05 45.30
N GLU A 300 -13.66 -8.66 45.55
CA GLU A 300 -13.20 -7.38 46.12
C GLU A 300 -11.94 -6.99 45.31
N THR A 301 -11.97 -5.86 44.61
CA THR A 301 -11.14 -5.55 43.41
C THR A 301 -9.71 -5.04 43.72
N PRO A 302 -8.83 -4.86 42.70
CA PRO A 302 -8.74 -3.55 42.04
C PRO A 302 -8.46 -3.55 40.51
N CYS A 303 -9.37 -2.89 39.79
CA CYS A 303 -9.13 -2.02 38.63
C CYS A 303 -8.52 -2.55 37.32
N CYS A 304 -8.92 -1.85 36.27
CA CYS A 304 -8.58 -2.03 34.87
C CYS A 304 -9.11 -3.39 34.37
N GLN A 305 -10.43 -3.41 34.15
CA GLN A 305 -11.36 -4.53 33.94
C GLN A 305 -12.57 -4.25 32.90
N ILE A 306 -12.70 -4.81 31.64
CA ILE A 306 -13.84 -5.00 30.63
C ILE A 306 -14.09 -6.53 30.33
N VAL A 307 -15.32 -6.96 30.05
CA VAL A 307 -15.70 -8.30 29.57
C VAL A 307 -16.48 -8.26 28.25
N SER A 308 -16.24 -9.26 27.39
CA SER A 308 -17.09 -9.62 26.26
C SER A 308 -18.45 -10.14 26.71
N GLU A 309 -19.40 -10.15 25.80
CA GLU A 309 -20.79 -10.45 26.14
C GLU A 309 -21.09 -11.94 26.41
N GLU A 310 -20.19 -12.85 26.02
CA GLU A 310 -20.26 -14.27 26.41
C GLU A 310 -19.62 -14.54 27.79
N GLY A 311 -19.02 -13.51 28.41
CA GLY A 311 -18.34 -13.59 29.70
C GLY A 311 -16.83 -13.82 29.61
N GLU A 312 -16.22 -13.59 28.44
CA GLU A 312 -14.76 -13.71 28.25
C GLU A 312 -14.09 -12.35 28.47
N VAL A 313 -13.03 -12.32 29.28
CA VAL A 313 -12.30 -11.08 29.58
C VAL A 313 -11.65 -10.49 28.32
N VAL A 314 -11.74 -9.17 28.15
CA VAL A 314 -10.92 -8.46 27.17
C VAL A 314 -9.48 -8.42 27.68
N THR A 315 -8.63 -9.29 27.13
CA THR A 315 -7.24 -9.49 27.59
C THR A 315 -6.23 -8.50 26.99
N ILE A 316 -6.62 -7.79 25.93
CA ILE A 316 -5.78 -6.85 25.17
C ILE A 316 -6.65 -5.64 24.74
N MET A 317 -6.14 -4.43 24.93
CA MET A 317 -6.71 -3.18 24.43
C MET A 317 -5.64 -2.41 23.65
N GLN A 318 -5.87 -2.13 22.37
CA GLN A 318 -5.01 -1.27 21.55
C GLN A 318 -5.69 0.09 21.32
N ILE A 319 -4.92 1.16 21.50
CA ILE A 319 -5.32 2.55 21.22
C ILE A 319 -4.31 3.13 20.24
N ASN A 320 -4.78 3.71 19.13
CA ASN A 320 -3.92 4.42 18.16
C ASN A 320 -4.10 5.93 18.36
N THR A 321 -3.01 6.62 18.68
CA THR A 321 -2.98 8.02 19.12
C THR A 321 -2.46 8.95 18.04
N ALA A 322 -3.09 10.11 17.93
CA ALA A 322 -2.63 11.24 17.13
C ALA A 322 -1.20 11.67 17.53
N PRO A 323 -0.44 12.37 16.66
CA PRO A 323 0.97 12.71 16.86
C PRO A 323 1.23 13.81 17.92
N LEU A 324 0.37 13.90 18.92
CA LEU A 324 0.36 14.92 19.96
C LEU A 324 1.10 14.48 21.24
N MET A 325 1.54 13.22 21.27
CA MET A 325 2.22 12.57 22.39
C MET A 325 3.62 12.14 21.95
N GLN A 326 4.61 12.37 22.80
CA GLN A 326 6.02 12.10 22.51
C GLN A 326 6.59 11.08 23.49
N ILE A 327 7.70 10.41 23.14
CA ILE A 327 8.34 9.44 24.03
C ILE A 327 8.72 10.11 25.37
N GLY A 328 9.22 11.35 25.32
CA GLY A 328 9.57 12.13 26.51
C GLY A 328 8.43 12.27 27.53
N ASP A 329 7.21 12.52 27.06
CA ASP A 329 6.03 12.65 27.91
C ASP A 329 5.69 11.32 28.62
N VAL A 330 5.79 10.20 27.90
CA VAL A 330 5.58 8.85 28.44
C VAL A 330 6.66 8.50 29.46
N LEU A 331 7.93 8.87 29.21
CA LEU A 331 9.02 8.63 30.16
C LEU A 331 8.90 9.49 31.43
N GLU A 332 8.43 10.74 31.34
CA GLU A 332 8.13 11.54 32.54
C GLU A 332 6.98 10.93 33.36
N ARG A 333 5.98 10.35 32.70
CA ARG A 333 4.79 9.81 33.37
C ARG A 333 4.97 8.43 34.01
N TYR A 334 5.70 7.53 33.36
CA TYR A 334 5.82 6.11 33.75
C TYR A 334 7.22 5.68 34.18
N GLY A 335 8.26 6.45 33.83
CA GLY A 335 9.67 6.07 33.98
C GLY A 335 10.28 5.51 32.70
N GLU A 336 11.47 4.92 32.79
CA GLU A 336 12.11 4.26 31.64
C GLU A 336 11.45 2.89 31.36
N PRO A 337 11.28 2.48 30.08
CA PRO A 337 10.88 1.11 29.76
C PRO A 337 11.97 0.13 30.20
N VAL A 338 11.59 -1.12 30.45
CA VAL A 338 12.56 -2.17 30.84
C VAL A 338 13.15 -2.85 29.62
N TYR A 339 12.35 -3.00 28.56
CA TYR A 339 12.75 -3.66 27.32
C TYR A 339 12.34 -2.84 26.09
N VAL A 340 13.02 -3.13 24.97
CA VAL A 340 12.71 -2.58 23.66
C VAL A 340 12.95 -3.62 22.57
N ASP A 341 12.10 -3.60 21.56
CA ASP A 341 12.44 -4.14 20.23
C ASP A 341 11.94 -3.19 19.14
N GLY A 342 12.13 -3.58 17.87
CA GLY A 342 11.62 -2.83 16.75
C GLY A 342 11.78 -3.55 15.42
N ALA A 343 10.93 -3.17 14.46
CA ALA A 343 10.87 -3.75 13.13
C ALA A 343 10.61 -2.68 12.07
N PRO A 344 11.01 -2.90 10.80
CA PRO A 344 10.46 -2.17 9.66
C PRO A 344 8.93 -2.21 9.69
N PHE A 345 8.32 -1.03 9.64
CA PHE A 345 6.87 -0.86 9.52
C PHE A 345 6.51 -0.30 8.13
N THR A 346 7.37 0.56 7.58
CA THR A 346 7.40 0.97 6.17
C THR A 346 8.85 1.09 5.70
N SER A 347 9.07 1.26 4.39
CA SER A 347 10.36 1.61 3.78
C SER A 347 11.01 2.88 4.37
N ARG A 348 10.24 3.72 5.06
CA ARG A 348 10.63 5.00 5.67
C ARG A 348 10.49 5.06 7.19
N GLN A 349 10.00 3.99 7.83
CA GLN A 349 9.69 4.01 9.26
C GLN A 349 9.90 2.64 9.89
N ILE A 350 10.59 2.65 11.02
CA ILE A 350 10.54 1.53 11.98
C ILE A 350 9.56 1.83 13.08
N ILE A 351 8.85 0.80 13.54
CA ILE A 351 8.14 0.84 14.81
C ILE A 351 9.12 0.45 15.92
N PHE A 352 9.26 1.32 16.92
CA PHE A 352 9.91 1.04 18.19
C PHE A 352 8.83 0.67 19.21
N ASN A 353 9.02 -0.48 19.87
CA ASN A 353 8.12 -0.99 20.89
C ASN A 353 8.78 -0.84 22.26
N LEU A 354 8.26 0.07 23.10
CA LEU A 354 8.78 0.34 24.44
C LEU A 354 7.95 -0.41 25.48
N TYR A 355 8.56 -1.37 26.19
CA TYR A 355 7.86 -2.29 27.09
C TYR A 355 7.94 -1.81 28.54
N PHE A 356 6.78 -1.73 29.21
CA PHE A 356 6.64 -1.27 30.59
C PHE A 356 5.99 -2.35 31.49
N PRO A 357 6.75 -3.38 31.95
CA PRO A 357 6.21 -4.52 32.70
C PRO A 357 5.44 -4.13 33.98
N ASP A 358 5.94 -3.16 34.74
CA ASP A 358 5.31 -2.66 35.98
C ASP A 358 3.88 -2.12 35.78
N TYR A 359 3.50 -1.82 34.53
CA TYR A 359 2.18 -1.32 34.14
C TYR A 359 1.49 -2.19 33.06
N SER A 360 2.12 -3.30 32.65
CA SER A 360 1.65 -4.24 31.63
C SER A 360 1.20 -3.59 30.30
N PHE A 361 1.99 -2.62 29.80
CA PHE A 361 1.73 -2.00 28.49
C PHE A 361 2.97 -1.88 27.60
N VAL A 362 2.72 -1.75 26.30
CA VAL A 362 3.72 -1.47 25.27
C VAL A 362 3.35 -0.16 24.59
N ALA A 363 4.26 0.81 24.54
CA ALA A 363 4.09 2.02 23.75
C ALA A 363 4.76 1.90 22.39
N PHE A 364 4.09 2.36 21.34
CA PHE A 364 4.58 2.35 19.98
C PHE A 364 5.02 3.75 19.57
N ALA A 365 6.22 3.88 19.02
CA ALA A 365 6.72 5.10 18.42
C ALA A 365 7.30 4.83 17.02
N PHE A 366 7.30 5.83 16.14
CA PHE A 366 8.02 5.76 14.87
C PHE A 366 9.37 6.49 14.93
N ALA A 367 10.36 5.92 14.25
CA ALA A 367 11.58 6.61 13.80
C ALA A 367 11.75 6.44 12.29
N GLU A 368 12.48 7.33 11.63
CA GLU A 368 12.61 7.46 10.18
C GLU A 368 13.48 6.36 9.52
N SER A 369 14.29 5.62 10.29
CA SER A 369 15.11 4.51 9.77
C SER A 369 15.69 3.63 10.89
N GLU A 370 16.25 2.47 10.52
CA GLU A 370 16.94 1.58 11.47
C GLU A 370 18.24 2.18 12.06
N ASP A 371 18.81 3.19 11.39
CA ASP A 371 20.00 3.93 11.80
C ASP A 371 19.67 5.23 12.55
N GLU A 372 18.40 5.65 12.61
CA GLU A 372 18.00 6.82 13.39
C GLU A 372 17.90 6.47 14.88
N VAL A 373 18.42 7.39 15.71
CA VAL A 373 18.25 7.35 17.17
C VAL A 373 16.95 8.09 17.50
N PRO A 374 15.91 7.44 18.07
CA PRO A 374 14.71 8.12 18.51
C PRO A 374 15.03 9.12 19.62
N THR A 375 14.14 10.08 19.85
CA THR A 375 14.37 11.21 20.77
C THR A 375 13.22 11.35 21.77
N ASP A 376 13.37 12.25 22.73
CA ASP A 376 12.26 12.71 23.58
C ASP A 376 11.13 13.34 22.76
N GLU A 377 11.45 14.02 21.64
CA GLU A 377 10.47 14.59 20.69
C GLU A 377 9.85 13.56 19.72
N SER A 378 10.31 12.30 19.69
CA SER A 378 9.78 11.26 18.78
C SER A 378 8.34 10.90 19.14
N VAL A 379 7.49 10.74 18.12
CA VAL A 379 6.04 10.60 18.26
C VAL A 379 5.61 9.21 18.71
N VAL A 380 4.74 9.15 19.72
CA VAL A 380 3.99 7.97 20.14
C VAL A 380 2.69 7.88 19.34
N ILE A 381 2.51 6.76 18.64
CA ILE A 381 1.42 6.50 17.69
C ILE A 381 0.32 5.57 18.25
N GLY A 382 0.58 4.98 19.41
CA GLY A 382 -0.37 4.11 20.09
C GLY A 382 0.22 3.39 21.28
N VAL A 383 -0.66 2.77 22.05
CA VAL A 383 -0.32 1.94 23.21
C VAL A 383 -1.20 0.69 23.21
N VAL A 384 -0.61 -0.44 23.58
CA VAL A 384 -1.35 -1.67 23.89
C VAL A 384 -1.25 -1.95 25.38
N TYR A 385 -2.40 -1.98 26.04
CA TYR A 385 -2.57 -2.48 27.40
C TYR A 385 -2.93 -3.96 27.38
N LEU A 386 -2.32 -4.77 28.24
CA LEU A 386 -2.58 -6.20 28.34
C LEU A 386 -2.88 -6.62 29.78
N GLU A 387 -3.63 -7.70 29.96
CA GLU A 387 -3.67 -8.40 31.25
C GLU A 387 -2.25 -8.90 31.62
N PRO A 388 -1.80 -8.79 32.88
CA PRO A 388 -0.43 -9.17 33.27
C PRO A 388 0.02 -10.59 32.87
N PRO A 389 -0.82 -11.66 32.93
CA PRO A 389 -0.43 -12.97 32.43
C PRO A 389 -0.15 -13.00 30.92
N VAL A 390 -0.91 -12.23 30.12
CA VAL A 390 -0.71 -12.13 28.67
C VAL A 390 0.52 -11.27 28.35
N PHE A 391 0.78 -10.23 29.17
CA PHE A 391 2.02 -9.46 29.08
C PHE A 391 3.26 -10.34 29.35
N GLU A 392 3.23 -11.16 30.41
CA GLU A 392 4.30 -12.12 30.73
C GLU A 392 4.47 -13.21 29.66
N ASP A 393 3.40 -13.68 29.03
CA ASP A 393 3.46 -14.61 27.90
C ASP A 393 4.08 -13.95 26.65
N ILE A 394 3.79 -12.67 26.36
CA ILE A 394 4.45 -11.90 25.29
C ILE A 394 5.94 -11.71 25.58
N LEU A 395 6.31 -11.30 26.80
CA LEU A 395 7.72 -11.17 27.19
C LEU A 395 8.48 -12.49 26.95
N GLN A 396 7.89 -13.63 27.32
CA GLN A 396 8.48 -14.95 27.14
C GLN A 396 8.45 -15.49 25.69
N ALA A 397 7.68 -14.86 24.80
CA ALA A 397 7.57 -15.23 23.37
C ALA A 397 8.41 -14.32 22.45
N SER A 398 8.87 -13.16 22.92
CA SER A 398 9.65 -12.19 22.14
C SER A 398 11.16 -12.30 22.30
N SER A 399 11.90 -11.73 21.36
CA SER A 399 13.36 -11.54 21.44
C SER A 399 13.65 -10.06 21.73
N LEU A 400 13.77 -9.71 23.00
CA LEU A 400 13.79 -8.31 23.46
C LEU A 400 15.17 -7.88 23.94
N TYR A 401 15.54 -6.63 23.63
CA TYR A 401 16.73 -5.97 24.18
C TYR A 401 16.39 -5.30 25.51
N ALA A 402 17.35 -5.15 26.41
CA ALA A 402 17.19 -4.28 27.57
C ALA A 402 17.29 -2.82 27.12
N TRP A 403 16.50 -1.93 27.71
CA TRP A 403 16.64 -0.50 27.45
C TRP A 403 17.99 0.04 27.98
N ASP A 404 18.77 0.68 27.11
CA ASP A 404 20.02 1.39 27.42
C ASP A 404 19.94 2.85 26.92
N GLY A 405 18.73 3.43 26.97
CA GLY A 405 18.42 4.78 26.52
C GLY A 405 18.11 4.89 25.02
N TYR A 406 18.21 6.11 24.51
CA TYR A 406 17.99 6.41 23.09
C TYR A 406 19.19 5.90 22.25
N LEU A 407 18.98 4.79 21.53
CA LEU A 407 19.91 4.18 20.58
C LEU A 407 19.17 3.82 19.29
N SER A 408 19.88 3.70 18.17
CA SER A 408 19.28 3.23 16.92
C SER A 408 18.87 1.75 17.01
N LEU A 409 17.96 1.31 16.14
CA LEU A 409 17.55 -0.10 16.12
C LEU A 409 18.73 -1.01 15.70
N ASN A 410 19.62 -0.53 14.84
CA ASN A 410 20.86 -1.22 14.49
C ASN A 410 21.87 -1.28 15.65
N ASP A 411 21.97 -0.23 16.48
CA ASP A 411 22.78 -0.26 17.70
C ASP A 411 22.20 -1.27 18.71
N TYR A 412 20.87 -1.31 18.90
CA TYR A 412 20.21 -2.32 19.74
C TYR A 412 20.44 -3.75 19.23
N ARG A 413 20.28 -3.97 17.92
CA ARG A 413 20.56 -5.27 17.27
C ARG A 413 22.02 -5.71 17.32
N SER A 414 22.95 -4.82 17.70
CA SER A 414 24.35 -5.17 17.97
C SER A 414 24.60 -5.79 19.36
N GLN A 415 23.59 -5.75 20.24
CA GLN A 415 23.66 -6.24 21.62
C GLN A 415 23.15 -7.69 21.77
N ASP A 416 23.49 -8.33 22.90
CA ASP A 416 22.86 -9.59 23.31
C ASP A 416 21.41 -9.33 23.75
N PHE A 417 20.48 -10.22 23.39
CA PHE A 417 19.09 -10.18 23.86
C PHE A 417 19.00 -10.31 25.39
N ALA A 418 18.16 -9.49 26.02
CA ALA A 418 17.84 -9.56 27.44
C ALA A 418 16.76 -10.59 27.76
N ILE A 419 15.81 -10.80 26.82
CA ILE A 419 14.89 -11.94 26.82
C ILE A 419 14.95 -12.62 25.45
N THR A 420 14.95 -13.96 25.46
CA THR A 420 14.82 -14.80 24.27
C THR A 420 13.67 -15.78 24.46
N PRO A 421 12.97 -16.20 23.39
CA PRO A 421 11.90 -17.19 23.48
C PRO A 421 12.38 -18.53 24.09
N GLN A 422 11.52 -19.18 24.88
CA GLN A 422 11.82 -20.41 25.64
C GLN A 422 11.47 -21.72 24.91
#